data_AF-A0A419SM25-F1
#
_entry.id   AF-A0A419SM25-F1
#
_cell.length_a   1.000
_cell.length_b   1.000
_cell.length_c   1.000
_cell.angle_alpha   90.00
_cell.angle_beta   90.00
_cell.angle_gamma   90.00
#
_symmetry.space_group_name_H-M   'P 1'
#
loop_
_entity.id
_entity.type
_entity.pdbx_description
1 polymer ?
#
loop_
_entity_poly.entity_id
_entity_poly.type
_entity_poly.pdbx_seq_one_letter_code
_entity_poly.pdbx_strand_id
1 'polypeptide(L)' 'MKPTLTSSEIIMKLGVKEYRCWLYLKERDFKRPHIDEMVRDLGAHAKTIRTWIKKLEKHKCI' A
#
# COMPACT_ATOMS: atom_id res chain seq x y z
N MET A 1 -3.71 -6.59 -13.53
CA MET A 1 -4.13 -5.21 -13.85
C MET A 1 -2.99 -4.28 -13.47
N LYS A 2 -2.61 -3.32 -14.33
CA LYS A 2 -1.60 -2.30 -13.96
C LYS A 2 -2.28 -1.25 -13.05
N PRO A 3 -1.63 -0.74 -12.00
CA PRO A 3 -2.16 0.34 -11.17
C PRO A 3 -2.61 1.52 -12.02
N THR A 4 -3.85 1.97 -11.83
CA THR A 4 -4.42 3.07 -12.62
C THR A 4 -4.03 4.45 -12.09
N LEU A 5 -3.64 4.55 -10.82
CA LEU A 5 -3.26 5.82 -10.18
C LEU A 5 -1.75 6.03 -10.20
N THR A 6 -1.35 7.26 -10.54
CA THR A 6 0.02 7.74 -10.39
C THR A 6 0.39 7.92 -8.90
N SER A 7 1.70 7.97 -8.60
CA SER A 7 2.19 8.19 -7.22
C SER A 7 1.59 9.44 -6.57
N SER A 8 1.47 10.54 -7.30
CA SER A 8 0.89 11.79 -6.82
C SER A 8 -0.59 11.68 -6.49
N GLU A 9 -1.36 10.94 -7.28
CA GLU A 9 -2.78 10.73 -7.03
C GLU A 9 -3.04 9.91 -5.77
N ILE A 10 -2.18 8.94 -5.46
CA ILE A 10 -2.28 8.16 -4.22
C ILE A 10 -2.06 9.06 -3.00
N ILE A 11 -1.06 9.93 -3.04
CA ILE A 11 -0.80 10.89 -1.96
C ILE A 11 -2.01 11.82 -1.76
N MET A 12 -2.53 12.39 -2.85
CA MET A 12 -3.65 13.34 -2.78
C MET A 12 -4.97 12.69 -2.35
N LYS A 13 -5.29 11.49 -2.86
CA LYS A 13 -6.58 10.83 -2.62
C LYS A 13 -6.59 9.97 -1.36
N LEU A 14 -5.48 9.30 -1.04
CA LEU A 14 -5.41 8.29 0.02
C LEU A 14 -4.52 8.69 1.18
N GLY A 15 -3.48 9.48 0.92
CA GLY A 15 -2.53 9.97 1.92
C GLY A 15 -1.13 9.37 1.79
N VAL A 16 -0.17 9.98 2.50
CA VAL A 16 1.25 9.62 2.45
C VAL A 16 1.52 8.22 3.01
N LYS A 17 0.72 7.75 3.97
CA LYS A 17 0.91 6.42 4.58
C LYS A 17 0.50 5.30 3.62
N GLU A 18 -0.63 5.47 2.94
CA GLU A 18 -1.09 4.60 1.87
C GLU A 18 -0.11 4.63 0.69
N TYR A 19 0.45 5.79 0.35
CA TYR A 19 1.54 5.90 -0.62
C TYR A 19 2.77 5.07 -0.23
N ARG A 20 3.22 5.14 1.03
CA ARG A 20 4.34 4.31 1.51
C ARG A 20 4.04 2.82 1.39
N CYS A 21 2.84 2.40 1.78
CA CYS A 21 2.42 1.00 1.63
C CYS A 21 2.35 0.57 0.16
N TRP A 22 1.84 1.44 -0.71
CA TRP A 22 1.81 1.20 -2.16
C TRP A 22 3.21 1.10 -2.76
N LEU A 23 4.11 2.02 -2.40
CA LEU A 23 5.49 2.03 -2.87
C LEU A 23 6.22 0.74 -2.46
N TYR A 24 6.06 0.35 -1.19
CA TYR A 24 6.59 -0.91 -0.65
C TYR A 24 6.15 -2.14 -1.47
N LEU A 25 4.87 -2.19 -1.86
CA LEU A 25 4.33 -3.26 -2.70
C LEU A 25 4.81 -3.14 -4.15
N LYS A 26 4.86 -1.92 -4.71
CA LYS A 26 5.34 -1.65 -6.07
C LYS A 26 6.78 -2.10 -6.28
N GLU A 27 7.68 -1.82 -5.33
CA GLU A 27 9.08 -2.26 -5.36
C GLU A 27 9.22 -3.79 -5.34
N ARG A 28 8.16 -4.50 -4.96
CA ARG A 28 8.07 -5.98 -4.94
C ARG A 28 7.16 -6.52 -6.06
N ASP A 29 6.95 -5.75 -7.13
CA ASP A 29 6.04 -6.10 -8.25
C ASP A 29 4.62 -6.44 -7.79
N PHE A 30 4.13 -5.72 -6.77
CA PHE A 30 2.84 -5.93 -6.11
C PHE A 30 2.64 -7.31 -5.48
N LYS A 31 3.72 -8.09 -5.30
CA LYS A 31 3.66 -9.29 -4.46
C LYS A 31 3.45 -8.88 -3.01
N ARG A 32 2.38 -9.37 -2.41
CA ARG A 32 2.01 -9.08 -1.02
C ARG A 32 2.76 -10.01 -0.06
N PRO A 33 3.70 -9.50 0.76
CA PRO A 33 4.38 -10.33 1.74
C PRO A 33 3.47 -10.70 2.91
N HIS A 34 3.97 -11.54 3.82
CA HIS A 34 3.26 -11.85 5.05
C HIS A 34 3.05 -10.57 5.88
N ILE A 35 1.93 -10.50 6.61
CA ILE A 35 1.58 -9.27 7.35
C ILE A 35 2.65 -8.90 8.38
N ASP A 36 3.31 -9.89 9.00
CA ASP A 36 4.35 -9.64 10.00
C ASP A 36 5.62 -9.02 9.40
N GLU A 37 5.98 -9.43 8.18
CA GLU A 37 7.06 -8.78 7.41
C GLU A 37 6.68 -7.34 7.10
N MET A 38 5.45 -7.09 6.65
CA MET A 38 4.99 -5.74 6.41
C MET A 38 4.97 -4.89 7.68
N VAL A 39 4.59 -5.46 8.84
CA VAL A 39 4.62 -4.79 10.16
C VAL A 39 6.02 -4.35 10.51
N ARG A 40 7.00 -5.25 10.37
CA ARG A 40 8.41 -4.97 10.63
C ARG A 40 8.95 -3.88 9.71
N ASP A 41 8.69 -4.00 8.41
CA ASP A 41 9.31 -3.12 7.41
C ASP A 41 8.61 -1.75 7.32
N LEU A 42 7.28 -1.68 7.49
CA LEU A 42 6.52 -0.42 7.46
C LEU A 42 6.40 0.26 8.84
N GLY A 43 6.77 -0.44 9.92
CA GLY A 43 6.73 0.09 11.29
C GLY A 43 5.32 0.45 11.76
N ALA A 44 4.31 -0.34 11.37
CA ALA A 44 2.90 -0.08 11.69
C ALA A 44 2.18 -1.34 12.13
N HIS A 45 1.17 -1.22 12.99
CA HIS A 45 0.38 -2.36 13.43
C HIS A 45 -0.30 -3.08 12.26
N ALA A 46 -0.46 -4.40 12.38
CA ALA A 46 -1.08 -5.24 11.36
C ALA A 46 -2.48 -4.75 10.93
N LYS A 47 -3.30 -4.25 11.87
CA LYS A 47 -4.62 -3.68 11.58
C LYS A 47 -4.54 -2.44 10.69
N THR A 48 -3.56 -1.58 10.95
CA THR A 48 -3.30 -0.37 10.16
C THR A 48 -2.86 -0.71 8.75
N ILE A 49 -1.93 -1.66 8.60
CA ILE A 49 -1.45 -2.12 7.30
C ILE A 49 -2.60 -2.76 6.50
N ARG A 50 -3.42 -3.62 7.11
CA ARG A 50 -4.63 -4.18 6.48
C ARG A 50 -5.57 -3.08 5.99
N THR A 51 -5.68 -1.99 6.75
CA THR A 51 -6.53 -0.83 6.38
C THR A 51 -5.97 -0.10 5.16
N TRP A 52 -4.66 0.17 5.11
CA TRP A 52 -4.01 0.77 3.95
C TRP A 52 -4.18 -0.09 2.70
N ILE A 53 -3.94 -1.39 2.81
CA ILE A 53 -4.10 -2.32 1.69
C ILE A 53 -5.56 -2.33 1.20
N LYS A 54 -6.53 -2.42 2.11
CA LYS A 54 -7.96 -2.38 1.73
C LYS A 54 -8.33 -1.08 1.00
N LYS A 55 -7.76 0.05 1.41
CA LYS A 55 -7.95 1.33 0.69
C LYS A 55 -7.34 1.29 -0.71
N LEU A 56 -6.12 0.75 -0.85
CA LEU A 56 -5.43 0.62 -2.14
C LEU A 56 -6.18 -0.32 -3.09
N GLU A 57 -6.66 -1.47 -2.60
CA GLU A 57 -7.51 -2.42 -3.34
C GLU A 57 -8.82 -1.74 -3.80
N LYS A 58 -9.51 -1.03 -2.88
CA LYS A 58 -10.76 -0.31 -3.18
C LYS A 58 -10.59 0.70 -4.33
N HIS A 59 -9.41 1.31 -4.45
CA HIS A 59 -9.10 2.29 -5.48
C HIS A 59 -8.36 1.70 -6.69
N LYS A 60 -8.21 0.37 -6.75
CA LYS A 60 -7.53 -0.34 -7.85
C LYS A 60 -6.09 0.15 -8.08
N CYS A 61 -5.38 0.43 -6.98
CA CYS A 61 -3.98 0.88 -6.98
C CYS A 61 -2.98 -0.28 -6.92
N ILE A 62 -3.42 -1.45 -6.50
CA ILE A 62 -2.68 -2.71 -6.35
C ILE A 62 -3.59 -3.86 -6.74
#